data_AF-C4V8K9-F1
#
_entry.id   AF-C4V8K9-F1
#
_cell.length_a   1.000
_cell.length_b   1.000
_cell.length_c   1.000
_cell.angle_alpha   90.00
_cell.angle_beta   90.00
_cell.angle_gamma   90.00
#
_symmetry.space_group_name_H-M   'P 1'
#
loop_
_entity.id
_entity.type
_entity.pdbx_description
1 polymer ?
#
loop_
_entity_poly.entity_id
_entity_poly.type
_entity_poly.pdbx_seq_one_letter_code
_entity_poly.pdbx_strand_id
1 'polypeptide(L)'
;MKKYDIFLVNNLKCNYSQDLTKDISLNFESSSILKSAKYIKSKTIIQFNFLKYSPMHCLKLFFITVTGKTKDGYIGYDTSCRCLINWNEKLNVNTRYEMYGKLEKNKLLILNCEKVLEIDYKKLVYQLL
;
A
#
# COMPACT_ATOMS: atom_id res chain seq x y z
N MET A 1 -21.19 10.15 21.58
CA MET A 1 -20.89 9.25 20.43
C MET A 1 -21.08 10.06 19.16
N LYS A 2 -20.01 10.54 18.51
CA LYS A 2 -20.15 11.39 17.31
C LYS A 2 -19.99 10.52 16.06
N LYS A 3 -21.00 10.58 15.19
CA LYS A 3 -21.06 9.98 13.85
C LYS A 3 -20.05 10.69 12.94
N TYR A 4 -19.26 9.94 12.20
CA TYR A 4 -18.41 10.45 11.13
C TYR A 4 -19.10 10.17 9.80
N ASP A 5 -19.31 11.22 9.00
CA ASP A 5 -19.83 11.08 7.65
C ASP A 5 -18.67 10.87 6.68
N ILE A 6 -18.73 9.74 5.95
CA ILE A 6 -17.74 9.34 4.95
C ILE A 6 -18.10 10.06 3.66
N PHE A 7 -17.22 10.96 3.19
CA PHE A 7 -17.36 11.59 1.89
C PHE A 7 -16.30 11.07 0.93
N LEU A 8 -16.76 10.40 -0.14
CA LEU A 8 -15.98 10.07 -1.32
C LEU A 8 -15.75 11.36 -2.11
N VAL A 9 -14.49 11.70 -2.39
CA VAL A 9 -14.17 12.82 -3.28
C VAL A 9 -13.39 12.25 -4.46
N ASN A 10 -14.08 12.18 -5.59
CA ASN A 10 -13.55 11.82 -6.89
C ASN A 10 -12.75 12.99 -7.44
N ASN A 11 -11.47 12.80 -7.69
CA ASN A 11 -10.69 13.72 -8.51
C ASN A 11 -9.62 12.95 -9.27
N LEU A 12 -10.01 12.32 -10.36
CA LEU A 12 -9.17 12.12 -11.55
C LEU A 12 -10.08 12.05 -12.78
N LYS A 13 -10.03 13.08 -13.64
CA LYS A 13 -10.51 13.00 -15.01
C LYS A 13 -9.52 12.12 -15.79
N CYS A 14 -9.89 10.88 -16.05
CA CYS A 14 -9.33 10.12 -17.17
C CYS A 14 -10.38 10.12 -18.27
N ASN A 15 -10.02 10.71 -19.42
CA ASN A 15 -10.84 10.66 -20.62
C ASN A 15 -10.88 9.21 -21.11
N TYR A 16 -12.02 8.53 -20.88
CA TYR A 16 -12.40 7.36 -21.67
C TYR A 16 -13.65 7.73 -22.46
N SER A 17 -13.55 7.55 -23.77
CA SER A 17 -14.63 7.67 -24.74
C SER A 17 -15.85 6.83 -24.33
N GLN A 18 -17.03 7.41 -24.54
CA GLN A 18 -18.33 6.76 -24.40
C GLN A 18 -18.41 5.54 -25.33
N ASP A 19 -18.74 4.35 -24.80
CA ASP A 19 -20.03 3.74 -25.13
C ASP A 19 -20.42 2.58 -24.21
N LEU A 20 -21.73 2.39 -24.13
CA LEU A 20 -22.51 1.91 -23.00
C LEU A 20 -22.82 0.41 -23.11
N THR A 21 -22.17 -0.46 -22.32
CA THR A 21 -22.78 -1.74 -21.92
C THR A 21 -22.42 -2.09 -20.49
N LYS A 22 -23.44 -2.56 -19.77
CA LYS A 22 -23.42 -3.07 -18.39
C LYS A 22 -22.17 -3.89 -18.10
N ASP A 23 -21.23 -3.31 -17.36
CA ASP A 23 -20.37 -4.08 -16.50
C ASP A 23 -20.45 -3.48 -15.11
N ILE A 24 -20.96 -4.27 -14.18
CA ILE A 24 -20.81 -4.04 -12.74
C ILE A 24 -19.35 -4.40 -12.44
N SER A 25 -18.42 -3.65 -13.01
CA SER A 25 -17.04 -3.66 -12.60
C SER A 25 -17.03 -2.94 -11.26
N LEU A 26 -17.04 -3.75 -10.20
CA LEU A 26 -16.48 -3.38 -8.91
C LEU A 26 -15.12 -2.75 -9.18
N ASN A 27 -15.12 -1.42 -9.30
CA ASN A 27 -13.92 -0.59 -9.34
C ASN A 27 -13.23 -0.82 -7.99
N PHE A 28 -12.38 -1.85 -7.94
CA PHE A 28 -11.52 -2.14 -6.82
C PHE A 28 -10.48 -1.01 -6.77
N GLU A 29 -10.83 0.03 -6.04
CA GLU A 29 -9.95 1.15 -5.73
C GLU A 29 -8.68 0.60 -5.06
N SER A 30 -7.54 0.75 -5.74
CA SER A 30 -6.24 0.18 -5.37
C SER A 30 -5.59 0.84 -4.15
N SER A 31 -6.28 1.77 -3.47
CA SER A 31 -5.74 2.50 -2.33
C SER A 31 -6.86 3.12 -1.49
N SER A 32 -6.84 2.89 -0.17
CA SER A 32 -7.71 3.60 0.77
C SER A 32 -7.06 4.93 1.18
N ILE A 33 -7.81 6.03 1.11
CA ILE A 33 -7.35 7.37 1.51
C ILE A 33 -8.08 7.77 2.80
N LEU A 34 -7.34 7.93 3.91
CA LEU A 34 -7.87 8.47 5.16
C LEU A 34 -7.77 10.01 5.15
N LYS A 35 -8.91 10.71 5.28
CA LYS A 35 -8.98 12.18 5.30
C LYS A 35 -9.41 12.70 6.67
N SER A 36 -8.56 13.48 7.33
CA SER A 36 -8.95 14.25 8.52
C SER A 36 -9.74 15.51 8.12
N ALA A 37 -10.85 15.79 8.80
CA ALA A 37 -11.83 16.81 8.45
C ALA A 37 -11.55 18.22 9.02
N LYS A 38 -10.50 18.42 9.84
CA LYS A 38 -10.48 19.56 10.78
C LYS A 38 -9.50 20.73 10.52
N TYR A 39 -8.54 20.68 9.58
CA TYR A 39 -7.56 21.80 9.43
C TYR A 39 -7.09 22.10 7.99
N ILE A 40 -6.89 23.39 7.70
CA ILE A 40 -6.40 24.01 6.43
C ILE A 40 -4.85 24.08 6.44
N LYS A 41 -4.16 22.99 6.75
CA LYS A 41 -2.72 22.82 6.48
C LYS A 41 -2.55 21.67 5.51
N SER A 42 -1.49 21.68 4.68
CA SER A 42 -1.26 20.65 3.66
C SER A 42 -1.48 19.27 4.28
N LYS A 43 -2.55 18.59 3.85
CA LYS A 43 -2.96 17.34 4.46
C LYS A 43 -1.92 16.30 4.06
N THR A 44 -1.19 15.78 5.04
CA THR A 44 -0.38 14.57 4.84
C THR A 44 -1.34 13.45 4.45
N ILE A 45 -1.32 13.03 3.19
CA ILE A 45 -2.15 11.93 2.68
C ILE A 45 -1.34 10.65 2.84
N ILE A 46 -1.77 9.77 3.75
CA ILE A 46 -1.25 8.41 3.79
C ILE A 46 -1.96 7.60 2.70
N GLN A 47 -1.20 7.14 1.72
CA GLN A 47 -1.68 6.23 0.68
C GLN A 47 -1.26 4.80 1.00
N PHE A 48 -2.23 3.93 1.26
CA PHE A 48 -1.98 2.50 1.39
C PHE A 48 -1.90 1.87 -0.01
N ASN A 49 -0.76 1.30 -0.36
CA ASN A 49 -0.63 0.50 -1.58
C ASN A 49 -0.68 -0.97 -1.20
N PHE A 50 -1.49 -1.72 -1.95
CA PHE A 50 -1.62 -3.16 -1.77
C PHE A 50 -0.85 -3.90 -2.87
N LEU A 51 -0.12 -4.94 -2.48
CA LEU A 51 0.73 -5.74 -3.36
C LEU A 51 -0.02 -6.26 -4.59
N LYS A 52 -1.23 -6.80 -4.40
CA LYS A 52 -2.02 -7.42 -5.47
C LYS A 52 -2.48 -6.41 -6.54
N TYR A 53 -2.70 -5.16 -6.16
CA TYR A 53 -3.33 -4.13 -7.00
C TYR A 53 -2.38 -3.01 -7.41
N SER A 54 -1.15 -3.02 -6.90
CA SER A 54 -0.16 -2.01 -7.23
C SER A 54 0.41 -2.23 -8.64
N PRO A 55 0.66 -1.15 -9.42
CA PRO A 55 1.32 -1.27 -10.70
C PRO A 55 2.73 -1.85 -10.56
N MET A 56 3.13 -2.66 -11.54
CA MET A 56 4.48 -3.22 -11.62
C MET A 56 5.51 -2.14 -11.98
N HIS A 57 6.77 -2.35 -11.57
CA HIS A 57 7.94 -1.49 -11.83
C HIS A 57 7.83 -0.04 -11.31
N CYS A 58 6.78 0.29 -10.57
CA CYS A 58 6.56 1.61 -9.98
C CYS A 58 7.02 1.64 -8.53
N LEU A 59 7.77 2.69 -8.14
CA LEU A 59 8.19 2.87 -6.75
C LEU A 59 6.98 3.25 -5.89
N LYS A 60 6.66 2.42 -4.91
CA LYS A 60 5.52 2.61 -3.99
C LYS A 60 5.91 2.22 -2.57
N LEU A 61 5.13 2.73 -1.61
CA LEU A 61 5.23 2.37 -0.19
C LEU A 61 4.23 1.24 0.12
N PHE A 62 4.73 0.17 0.72
CA PHE A 62 3.94 -0.97 1.18
C PHE A 62 4.13 -1.19 2.68
N PHE A 63 3.08 -1.66 3.35
CA PHE A 63 3.12 -2.04 4.76
C PHE A 63 3.09 -3.56 4.89
N ILE A 64 4.26 -4.18 4.99
CA ILE A 64 4.44 -5.63 4.81
C ILE A 64 4.87 -6.28 6.11
N THR A 65 4.23 -7.39 6.44
CA THR A 65 4.64 -8.27 7.54
C THR A 65 5.56 -9.34 7.01
N VAL A 66 6.75 -9.49 7.59
CA VAL A 66 7.69 -10.55 7.26
C VAL A 66 7.29 -11.82 8.00
N THR A 67 7.08 -12.93 7.30
CA THR A 67 6.65 -14.21 7.91
C THR A 67 7.71 -15.30 7.88
N GLY A 68 8.79 -15.11 7.13
CA GLY A 68 9.86 -16.11 7.07
C GLY A 68 11.06 -15.65 6.27
N LYS A 69 12.12 -16.46 6.34
CA LYS A 69 13.35 -16.29 5.55
C LYS A 69 13.56 -17.51 4.68
N THR A 70 13.97 -17.28 3.44
CA THR A 70 14.33 -18.28 2.44
C THR A 70 15.78 -18.07 2.01
N LYS A 71 16.29 -18.94 1.14
CA LYS A 71 17.61 -18.74 0.53
C LYS A 71 17.66 -17.49 -0.35
N ASP A 72 16.54 -17.15 -0.98
CA ASP A 72 16.45 -16.10 -2.01
C ASP A 72 15.96 -14.74 -1.45
N GLY A 73 15.69 -14.64 -0.14
CA GLY A 73 15.18 -13.43 0.49
C GLY A 73 14.18 -13.71 1.59
N TYR A 74 13.29 -12.76 1.87
CA TYR A 74 12.27 -12.89 2.91
C TYR A 74 10.88 -13.13 2.33
N ILE A 75 10.04 -13.88 3.02
CA ILE A 75 8.63 -14.00 2.66
C ILE A 75 7.88 -12.89 3.38
N GLY A 76 7.20 -12.05 2.61
CA GLY A 76 6.35 -10.98 3.09
C GLY A 76 4.89 -11.20 2.70
N TYR A 77 4.00 -10.55 3.42
CA TYR A 77 2.63 -10.39 2.97
C TYR A 77 2.04 -9.07 3.43
N ASP A 78 1.07 -8.60 2.66
CA ASP A 78 0.08 -7.63 3.11
C ASP A 78 -1.31 -8.27 3.11
N THR A 79 -2.35 -7.50 3.40
CA THR A 79 -3.73 -8.02 3.42
C THR A 79 -4.24 -8.52 2.07
N SER A 80 -3.51 -8.28 0.98
CA SER A 80 -3.93 -8.60 -0.39
C SER A 80 -3.25 -9.87 -0.95
N CYS A 81 -1.95 -10.07 -0.73
CA CYS A 81 -1.23 -11.27 -1.15
C CYS A 81 0.15 -11.43 -0.48
N ARG A 82 0.84 -12.54 -0.78
CA ARG A 82 2.22 -12.81 -0.38
C ARG A 82 3.21 -12.39 -1.48
N CYS A 83 4.42 -12.01 -1.09
CA CYS A 83 5.53 -11.72 -1.99
C CYS A 83 6.87 -12.24 -1.44
N LEU A 84 7.85 -12.37 -2.32
CA LEU A 84 9.26 -12.47 -1.94
C LEU A 84 9.82 -11.05 -1.82
N ILE A 85 10.50 -10.75 -0.73
CA ILE A 85 11.15 -9.47 -0.47
C ILE A 85 12.64 -9.64 -0.76
N ASN A 86 13.14 -8.86 -1.71
CA ASN A 86 14.55 -8.75 -2.00
C ASN A 86 15.13 -7.57 -1.20
N TRP A 87 15.87 -7.90 -0.14
CA TRP A 87 16.52 -6.95 0.76
C TRP A 87 17.77 -7.58 1.38
N ASN A 88 18.85 -6.80 1.43
CA ASN A 88 20.17 -7.32 1.81
C ASN A 88 20.37 -7.38 3.33
N GLU A 89 19.71 -6.51 4.09
CA GLU A 89 19.90 -6.46 5.54
C GLU A 89 18.99 -7.45 6.28
N LYS A 90 19.28 -7.65 7.58
CA LYS A 90 18.52 -8.57 8.42
C LYS A 90 17.14 -7.98 8.73
N LEU A 91 16.08 -8.72 8.39
CA LEU A 91 14.72 -8.44 8.83
C LEU A 91 14.28 -9.42 9.92
N ASN A 92 13.46 -8.93 10.85
CA ASN A 92 12.87 -9.76 11.89
C ASN A 92 11.59 -10.41 11.37
N VAL A 93 11.45 -11.71 11.64
CA VAL A 93 10.23 -12.46 11.32
C VAL A 93 9.13 -12.08 12.32
N ASN A 94 7.89 -12.05 11.84
CA ASN A 94 6.69 -11.58 12.54
C ASN A 94 6.69 -10.08 12.86
N THR A 95 7.57 -9.32 12.23
CA THR A 95 7.62 -7.85 12.34
C THR A 95 7.05 -7.21 11.07
N ARG A 96 6.41 -6.05 11.25
CA ARG A 96 5.82 -5.28 10.16
C ARG A 96 6.67 -4.06 9.82
N TYR A 97 6.87 -3.85 8.53
CA TYR A 97 7.76 -2.83 7.99
C TYR A 97 7.05 -1.94 6.97
N GLU A 98 7.52 -0.69 6.90
CA GLU A 98 7.33 0.21 5.78
C GLU A 98 8.40 -0.11 4.74
N MET A 99 7.99 -0.60 3.58
CA MET A 99 8.88 -0.98 2.49
C MET A 99 8.63 -0.10 1.28
N TYR A 100 9.62 0.69 0.90
CA TYR A 100 9.62 1.45 -0.35
C TYR A 100 10.32 0.60 -1.40
N GLY A 101 9.59 0.24 -2.45
CA GLY A 101 10.13 -0.64 -3.47
C GLY A 101 9.29 -0.72 -4.72
N LYS A 102 9.80 -1.51 -5.67
CA LYS A 102 9.15 -1.79 -6.96
C LYS A 102 8.72 -3.25 -6.99
N LEU A 103 7.51 -3.49 -7.47
CA LEU A 103 7.02 -4.85 -7.70
C LEU A 103 7.45 -5.36 -9.05
N GLU A 104 7.91 -6.60 -9.08
CA GLU A 104 8.23 -7.36 -10.27
C GLU A 104 7.51 -8.71 -10.21
N LYS A 105 7.12 -9.21 -11.38
CA LYS A 105 6.46 -10.50 -11.49
C LYS A 105 7.18 -11.37 -12.49
N ASN A 106 7.93 -12.32 -11.97
CA ASN A 106 8.46 -13.44 -12.74
C ASN A 106 7.54 -14.66 -12.49
N LYS A 107 8.03 -15.67 -11.77
CA LYS A 107 7.21 -16.80 -11.29
C LYS A 107 6.43 -16.48 -10.02
N LEU A 108 6.99 -15.62 -9.18
CA LEU A 108 6.42 -15.13 -7.93
C LEU A 108 6.39 -13.59 -7.98
N LEU A 109 5.56 -12.99 -7.13
CA LEU A 109 5.59 -11.55 -6.90
C LEU A 109 6.82 -11.22 -6.05
N ILE A 110 7.69 -10.37 -6.57
CA ILE A 110 8.93 -9.95 -5.92
C ILE A 110 8.84 -8.46 -5.62
N LEU A 111 9.16 -8.06 -4.40
CA LEU A 111 9.33 -6.67 -4.01
C LEU A 111 10.84 -6.39 -3.91
N ASN A 112 11.34 -5.59 -4.85
CA ASN A 112 12.69 -5.05 -4.80
C ASN A 112 12.68 -3.78 -3.95
N CYS A 113 13.19 -3.88 -2.72
CA CYS A 113 13.18 -2.78 -1.76
C CYS A 113 14.35 -1.83 -2.00
N GLU A 114 14.05 -0.52 -2.09
CA GLU A 114 15.04 0.56 -2.05
C GLU A 114 15.24 1.07 -0.62
N LYS A 115 14.21 0.98 0.23
CA LYS A 115 14.27 1.36 1.64
C LYS A 115 13.31 0.53 2.48
N VAL A 116 13.77 0.11 3.66
CA VAL A 116 12.95 -0.62 4.65
C VAL A 116 13.07 0.06 6.01
N LEU A 117 11.93 0.32 6.65
CA LEU A 117 11.85 0.87 8.00
C LEU A 117 10.90 0.04 8.84
N GLU A 118 11.25 -0.26 10.09
CA GLU A 118 10.31 -0.88 11.01
C GLU A 118 9.19 0.11 11.34
N ILE A 119 7.95 -0.37 11.38
CA ILE A 119 6.80 0.50 11.64
C ILE A 119 6.82 0.96 13.10
N ASP A 120 6.88 2.27 13.31
CA ASP A 120 6.56 2.89 14.59
C ASP A 120 5.10 3.31 14.62
N TYR A 121 4.24 2.46 15.17
CA TYR A 121 2.81 2.73 15.30
C TYR A 121 2.51 3.95 16.15
N LYS A 122 3.34 4.27 17.17
CA LYS A 122 3.12 5.46 18.00
C LYS A 122 3.30 6.70 17.14
N LYS A 123 4.39 6.76 16.37
CA LYS A 123 4.67 7.87 15.45
C LYS A 123 3.61 8.02 14.37
N LEU A 124 3.14 6.92 13.78
CA LEU A 124 2.06 6.94 12.78
C LEU A 124 0.76 7.51 13.34
N VAL A 125 0.37 7.12 14.56
CA VAL A 125 -0.82 7.67 15.22
C VAL A 125 -0.65 9.16 15.50
N TYR A 126 0.52 9.60 15.98
CA TYR A 126 0.80 11.03 16.20
C TYR A 126 0.75 11.86 14.91
N GLN A 127 1.12 11.30 13.76
CA GLN A 127 1.03 12.00 12.47
C GLN A 127 -0.41 12.16 11.96
N LEU A 128 -1.35 11.37 12.49
CA LEU A 128 -2.74 11.35 12.06
C LEU A 128 -3.68 12.19 12.95
N LEU A 129 -3.30 12.46 14.20
CA LEU A 129 -4.06 13.22 15.20
C LEU A 129 -3.66 14.70 15.21
#